data_AF-A0A934XCA7-F1
#
_entry.id   AF-A0A934XCA7-F1
#
_cell.length_a   1.000
_cell.length_b   1.000
_cell.length_c   1.000
_cell.angle_alpha   90.00
_cell.angle_beta   90.00
_cell.angle_gamma   90.00
#
_symmetry.space_group_name_H-M   'P 1'
#
loop_
_entity.id
_entity.type
_entity.pdbx_description
1 polymer ?
#
loop_
_entity_poly.entity_id
_entity_poly.type
_entity_poly.pdbx_seq_one_letter_code
_entity_poly.pdbx_strand_id
1 'polypeptide(L)' 'MATTKTTTLTFRIEPGLKDAVRTAAELEHRSIANMIEIMIREHCSRTGIAIVEPGAAVAASKPRKRS' A
#
# COMPACT_ATOMS: atom_id res chain seq x y z
N MET A 1 15.90 10.53 -6.22
CA MET A 1 14.88 9.46 -6.09
C MET A 1 14.19 9.68 -4.75
N ALA A 2 12.89 9.97 -4.74
CA ALA A 2 12.18 10.37 -3.53
C ALA A 2 12.25 9.26 -2.48
N THR A 3 12.63 9.62 -1.25
CA THR A 3 12.67 8.72 -0.10
C THR A 3 11.23 8.39 0.31
N THR A 4 10.66 7.35 -0.28
CA THR A 4 9.36 6.82 0.13
C THR A 4 9.48 6.43 1.60
N LYS A 5 8.78 7.16 2.47
CA LYS A 5 8.79 6.90 3.91
C LYS A 5 8.06 5.58 4.16
N THR A 6 8.82 4.51 4.35
CA THR A 6 8.26 3.20 4.71
C THR A 6 8.01 3.14 6.21
N THR A 7 6.92 2.51 6.61
CA THR A 7 6.57 2.24 8.02
C THR A 7 6.42 0.74 8.18
N THR A 8 6.99 0.17 9.25
CA THR A 8 6.89 -1.26 9.53
C THR A 8 5.49 -1.62 10.04
N LEU A 9 4.86 -2.61 9.42
CA LEU A 9 3.58 -3.18 9.86
C LEU A 9 3.79 -4.62 10.36
N THR A 10 3.46 -4.88 11.61
CA THR A 10 3.54 -6.23 12.21
C THR A 10 2.13 -6.77 12.41
N PHE A 11 1.82 -7.92 11.81
CA PHE A 11 0.55 -8.62 12.00
C PHE A 11 0.79 -10.08 12.38
N ARG A 12 -0.16 -10.66 13.11
CA ARG A 12 -0.20 -12.10 13.40
C ARG A 12 -1.18 -12.75 12.44
N ILE A 13 -0.76 -13.81 11.75
CA ILE A 13 -1.59 -14.61 10.86
C ILE A 13 -1.33 -16.09 11.11
N GLU A 14 -2.28 -16.92 10.69
CA GLU A 14 -2.12 -18.36 10.68
C GLU A 14 -0.92 -18.79 9.82
N PRO A 15 -0.16 -19.81 10.24
CA PRO A 15 1.03 -20.26 9.52
C PRO A 15 0.72 -20.70 8.08
N GLY A 16 -0.42 -21.37 7.86
CA GLY A 16 -0.83 -21.78 6.51
C GLY A 16 -1.11 -20.59 5.57
N LEU A 17 -1.58 -19.47 6.11
CA LEU A 17 -1.79 -18.25 5.31
C LEU A 17 -0.46 -17.61 4.91
N LYS A 18 0.54 -17.66 5.79
CA LYS A 18 1.89 -17.16 5.50
C LYS A 18 2.50 -17.93 4.32
N ASP A 19 2.36 -19.25 4.31
CA ASP A 19 2.88 -20.10 3.24
C ASP A 19 2.14 -19.84 1.91
N ALA A 20 0.82 -19.67 1.95
CA ALA A 20 0.04 -19.33 0.76
C ALA A 20 0.46 -17.98 0.15
N VAL A 21 0.63 -16.94 0.97
CA VAL A 21 1.10 -15.63 0.51
C VAL A 21 2.52 -15.72 -0.02
N ARG A 22 3.37 -16.53 0.60
CA ARG A 22 4.74 -16.76 0.11
C ARG A 22 4.72 -17.39 -1.29
N THR A 23 3.95 -18.45 -1.50
CA THR A 23 3.83 -19.09 -2.81
C THR A 23 3.28 -18.11 -3.85
N ALA A 24 2.25 -17.33 -3.52
CA ALA A 24 1.72 -16.32 -4.43
C ALA A 24 2.77 -15.26 -4.81
N ALA A 25 3.52 -14.76 -3.83
CA ALA A 25 4.59 -13.80 -4.07
C ALA A 25 5.73 -14.38 -4.95
N GLU A 26 6.09 -15.65 -4.73
CA GLU A 26 7.09 -16.36 -5.53
C GLU A 26 6.63 -16.55 -6.99
N LEU A 27 5.36 -16.90 -7.21
CA LEU A 27 4.77 -17.02 -8.55
C LEU A 27 4.77 -15.70 -9.32
N GLU A 28 4.58 -14.58 -8.63
CA GLU A 28 4.59 -13.25 -9.23
C GLU A 28 5.99 -12.61 -9.31
N HIS A 29 7.03 -13.32 -8.85
CA HIS A 29 8.41 -12.82 -8.74
C HIS A 29 8.54 -11.53 -7.92
N ARG A 30 7.76 -11.40 -6.84
CA ARG A 30 7.76 -10.24 -5.95
C ARG A 30 8.06 -10.66 -4.52
N SER A 31 8.47 -9.71 -3.69
CA SER A 31 8.60 -9.96 -2.25
C SER A 31 7.22 -10.10 -1.61
N ILE A 32 7.15 -10.83 -0.50
CA ILE A 32 5.93 -10.97 0.33
C ILE A 32 5.39 -9.59 0.73
N ALA A 33 6.27 -8.64 1.07
CA ALA A 33 5.88 -7.28 1.43
C ALA A 33 5.17 -6.56 0.28
N ASN A 34 5.70 -6.68 -0.95
CA ASN A 34 5.08 -6.07 -2.12
C ASN A 34 3.75 -6.74 -2.48
N MET A 35 3.67 -8.07 -2.34
CA MET A 35 2.42 -8.81 -2.53
C MET A 35 1.33 -8.32 -1.56
N ILE A 36 1.68 -8.18 -0.28
CA ILE A 36 0.77 -7.65 0.74
C ILE A 36 0.35 -6.21 0.41
N GLU A 37 1.28 -5.37 -0.05
CA GLU A 37 0.95 -3.99 -0.43
C GLU A 37 -0.11 -3.96 -1.55
N ILE A 38 0.04 -4.81 -2.57
CA ILE A 38 -0.92 -4.91 -3.67
C ILE A 38 -2.29 -5.39 -3.16
N MET A 39 -2.31 -6.44 -2.33
CA MET A 39 -3.54 -6.96 -1.74
C MET A 39 -4.27 -5.90 -0.90
N ILE A 40 -3.53 -5.10 -0.11
CA ILE A 40 -4.09 -4.00 0.67
C ILE A 40 -4.64 -2.91 -0.26
N ARG A 41 -3.89 -2.50 -1.28
CA ARG A 41 -4.32 -1.47 -2.25
C ARG A 41 -5.58 -1.92 -3.01
N GLU A 42 -5.64 -3.16 -3.45
CA GLU A 42 -6.81 -3.72 -4.12
C GLU A 42 -8.02 -3.76 -3.19
N HIS A 43 -7.84 -4.23 -1.95
CA HIS A 43 -8.90 -4.26 -0.95
C HIS A 43 -9.43 -2.85 -0.66
N CYS A 44 -8.55 -1.88 -0.43
CA CYS A 44 -8.95 -0.49 -0.21
C CYS A 44 -9.68 0.10 -1.43
N SER A 45 -9.20 -0.15 -2.65
CA SER A 45 -9.86 0.28 -3.89
C SER A 45 -11.28 -0.27 -3.99
N ARG A 46 -11.47 -1.56 -3.72
CA ARG A 46 -12.78 -2.23 -3.75
C ARG A 46 -13.72 -1.76 -2.64
N THR A 47 -13.20 -1.44 -1.47
CA THR A 47 -13.98 -0.97 -0.31
C THR A 47 -14.20 0.55 -0.33
N GLY A 48 -13.56 1.28 -1.25
CA GLY A 48 -13.63 2.74 -1.33
C GLY A 48 -12.83 3.47 -0.25
N ILE A 49 -11.83 2.82 0.36
CA ILE A 49 -10.95 3.41 1.36
C ILE A 49 -9.83 4.18 0.65
N ALA A 50 -9.79 5.49 0.85
CA ALA A 50 -8.73 6.33 0.29
C ALA A 50 -7.39 6.10 1.01
N ILE A 51 -6.38 5.61 0.28
CA ILE A 51 -5.00 5.53 0.78
C ILE A 51 -4.36 6.89 0.58
N VAL A 52 -4.23 7.66 1.67
CA VAL A 52 -3.55 8.96 1.65
C VAL A 52 -2.06 8.73 1.77
N GLU A 53 -1.30 8.97 0.70
CA GLU A 53 0.15 8.94 0.80
C GLU A 53 0.65 10.17 1.59
N PRO A 54 1.47 9.97 2.64
CA PRO A 54 1.99 11.05 3.49
C PRO A 54 3.00 11.88 2.68
N GLY A 55 2.47 12.80 1.88
CA GLY A 55 3.22 13.66 0.96
C GLY A 55 2.38 14.26 -0.16
N ALA A 56 1.27 13.62 -0.54
CA ALA A 56 0.37 14.13 -1.59
C ALA A 56 -0.63 15.18 -1.08
N ALA A 57 -0.96 15.16 0.22
CA ALA A 57 -1.97 16.04 0.81
C ALA A 57 -1.59 17.53 0.86
N VAL A 58 -0.36 17.92 0.53
CA VAL A 58 0.08 19.34 0.51
C VAL A 58 -0.03 20.02 -0.86
N ALA A 59 -0.43 19.30 -1.93
CA ALA A 59 -0.51 19.89 -3.28
C ALA A 59 -1.92 20.34 -3.71
N ALA A 60 -2.98 19.99 -2.98
CA ALA A 60 -4.37 20.22 -3.42
C ALA A 60 -5.05 21.48 -2.85
N SER A 61 -4.31 22.42 -2.26
CA SER A 61 -4.89 23.64 -1.68
C SER A 61 -4.12 24.91 -2.05
N LYS A 62 -4.09 25.24 -3.34
CA LYS A 62 -3.95 26.64 -3.77
C LYS A 62 -5.22 27.10 -4.50
N PRO A 63 -6.12 27.86 -3.86
CA PRO A 63 -7.18 28.53 -4.58
C PRO A 63 -6.53 29.60 -5.47
N ARG A 64 -6.61 29.43 -6.79
CA ARG A 64 -6.40 30.51 -7.74
C ARG A 64 -7.51 31.55 -7.51
N LYS A 65 -7.26 32.55 -6.66
CA LYS A 65 -8.03 33.80 -6.74
C LYS A 65 -7.56 34.55 -7.99
N ARG A 66 -8.42 34.57 -9.00
CA ARG A 66 -8.46 35.62 -10.02
C ARG A 66 -9.09 36.84 -9.35
N SER A 67 -8.36 37.94 -9.21
CA SER A 67 -8.85 39.32 -9.17
C SER A 67 -7.65 40.23 -9.27
#